data_AF-X0ZZ15-F1
#
_entry.id   AF-X0ZZ15-F1
#
_cell.length_a   1.000
_cell.length_b   1.000
_cell.length_c   1.000
_cell.angle_alpha   90.00
_cell.angle_beta   90.00
_cell.angle_gamma   90.00
#
_symmetry.space_group_name_H-M   'P 1'
#
loop_
_entity.id
_entity.type
_entity.pdbx_description
1 polymer ?
#
loop_
_entity_poly.entity_id
_entity_poly.type
_entity_poly.pdbx_seq_one_letter_code
_entity_poly.pdbx_strand_id
1 'polypeptide(L)' 'MPDGSIMPELLNVDEAVVFLRLDNGTTKKPHGTLQYYRDKGLLRATRVGNNVCYQKKELLRFLDVLTEHQSKNNPSE' A
#
# COMPACT_ATOMS: atom_id res chain seq x y z
N MET A 1 21.44 -1.26 3.19
CA MET A 1 21.21 0.07 3.79
C MET A 1 20.24 0.82 2.88
N PRO A 2 19.21 1.53 3.38
CA PRO A 2 18.38 2.36 2.50
C PRO A 2 19.21 3.55 2.00
N ASP A 3 19.24 3.77 0.69
CA ASP A 3 20.15 4.71 0.00
C ASP A 3 19.81 6.21 0.22
N GLY A 4 18.87 6.54 1.12
CA GLY A 4 18.43 7.93 1.35
C GLY A 4 17.67 8.56 0.17
N SER A 5 17.35 7.78 -0.86
CA SER A 5 16.62 8.26 -2.04
C SER A 5 15.24 8.80 -1.69
N ILE A 6 14.90 9.96 -2.26
CA ILE A 6 13.60 10.62 -2.11
C ILE A 6 12.54 9.71 -2.74
N MET A 7 11.62 9.20 -1.91
CA MET A 7 10.49 8.42 -2.42
C MET A 7 9.62 9.29 -3.34
N PRO A 8 9.40 8.87 -4.60
CA PRO A 8 8.60 9.64 -5.54
C PRO A 8 7.15 9.76 -5.05
N GLU A 9 6.45 10.82 -5.46
CA GLU A 9 5.03 10.99 -5.13
C GLU A 9 4.13 9.96 -5.81
N LEU A 10 4.63 9.35 -6.88
CA LEU A 10 3.98 8.30 -7.64
C LEU A 10 4.84 7.04 -7.62
N LEU A 11 4.33 6.00 -6.97
CA LEU A 11 5.01 4.73 -6.73
C LEU A 11 4.49 3.68 -7.73
N ASN A 12 5.35 2.81 -8.23
CA ASN A 12 4.91 1.63 -8.98
C ASN A 12 4.45 0.52 -8.01
N VAL A 13 4.03 -0.61 -8.56
CA VAL A 13 3.55 -1.75 -7.76
C VAL A 13 4.61 -2.23 -6.75
N ASP A 14 5.85 -2.45 -7.19
CA ASP A 14 6.97 -2.85 -6.32
C ASP A 14 7.24 -1.83 -5.21
N GLU A 15 7.34 -0.56 -5.57
CA GLU A 15 7.56 0.53 -4.60
C GLU A 15 6.41 0.60 -3.58
N ALA A 16 5.17 0.39 -4.01
CA ALA A 16 4.02 0.33 -3.11
C ALA A 16 4.08 -0.89 -2.17
N VAL A 17 4.57 -2.04 -2.64
CA VAL A 17 4.82 -3.24 -1.82
C VAL A 17 5.85 -2.93 -0.73
N VAL A 18 6.95 -2.28 -1.09
CA VAL A 18 8.00 -1.88 -0.14
C VAL A 18 7.47 -0.82 0.83
N PHE A 19 6.74 0.17 0.34
CA PHE A 19 6.14 1.23 1.15
C PHE A 19 5.18 0.68 2.21
N LEU A 20 4.33 -0.28 1.83
CA LEU A 20 3.41 -0.97 2.74
C LEU A 20 4.09 -2.11 3.53
N ARG A 21 5.39 -2.34 3.34
CA ARG A 21 6.16 -3.45 3.91
C ARG A 21 5.51 -4.84 3.72
N LEU A 22 4.80 -5.03 2.62
CA LEU A 22 4.25 -6.34 2.25
C LEU A 22 5.36 -7.35 1.88
N ASP A 23 6.56 -6.86 1.58
CA ASP A 23 7.77 -7.63 1.29
C ASP A 23 8.35 -8.35 2.53
N ASN A 24 8.07 -7.87 3.75
CA ASN A 24 8.73 -8.36 4.98
C ASN A 24 8.14 -9.69 5.52
N GLY A 25 7.67 -10.57 4.63
CA GLY A 25 7.13 -11.90 4.97
C GLY A 25 5.67 -11.92 5.43
N THR A 26 5.01 -10.77 5.54
CA THR A 26 3.58 -10.67 5.93
C THR A 26 2.64 -11.34 4.91
N THR A 27 3.03 -11.46 3.64
CA THR A 27 2.22 -12.17 2.64
C THR A 27 3.08 -12.87 1.60
N LYS A 28 2.77 -14.13 1.28
CA LYS A 28 3.40 -14.91 0.20
C LYS A 28 3.17 -14.34 -1.22
N LYS A 29 2.24 -13.40 -1.38
CA LYS A 29 1.85 -12.80 -2.67
C LYS A 29 1.62 -11.29 -2.53
N PRO A 30 2.67 -10.48 -2.31
CA PRO A 30 2.52 -9.04 -2.05
C PRO A 30 1.76 -8.30 -3.15
N HIS A 31 1.96 -8.68 -4.42
CA HIS A 31 1.25 -8.09 -5.57
C HIS A 31 -0.23 -8.47 -5.57
N GLY A 32 -0.55 -9.71 -5.16
CA GLY A 32 -1.92 -10.18 -5.02
C GLY A 32 -2.67 -9.45 -3.90
N THR A 33 -1.98 -9.14 -2.81
CA THR A 33 -2.53 -8.34 -1.70
C THR A 33 -2.87 -6.92 -2.14
N LEU A 34 -2.00 -6.26 -2.89
CA LEU A 34 -2.31 -4.95 -3.49
C LEU A 34 -3.51 -5.01 -4.44
N GLN A 35 -3.58 -6.05 -5.26
CA GLN A 35 -4.70 -6.25 -6.16
C GLN A 35 -6.01 -6.50 -5.41
N TYR A 36 -5.96 -7.26 -4.32
CA TYR A 36 -7.10 -7.49 -3.43
C TYR A 36 -7.61 -6.19 -2.80
N TYR A 37 -6.72 -5.33 -2.31
CA TYR A 37 -7.13 -4.03 -1.76
C TYR A 37 -7.76 -3.12 -2.82
N ARG A 38 -7.31 -3.19 -4.07
CA ARG A 38 -7.95 -2.49 -5.18
C ARG A 38 -9.33 -3.03 -5.50
N ASP A 39 -9.45 -4.35 -5.58
CA ASP A 39 -10.72 -5.02 -5.91
C ASP A 39 -11.80 -4.73 -4.85
N LYS A 40 -11.40 -4.68 -3.58
CA LYS A 40 -12.25 -4.24 -2.47
C LYS A 40 -12.54 -2.73 -2.44
N GLY A 41 -11.97 -1.94 -3.34
CA GLY A 41 -12.13 -0.48 -3.37
C GLY A 41 -11.44 0.26 -2.21
N LEU A 42 -10.57 -0.42 -1.45
CA LEU A 42 -9.83 0.15 -0.32
C LEU A 42 -8.63 0.98 -0.78
N LEU A 43 -8.03 0.60 -1.91
CA LEU A 43 -6.85 1.27 -2.47
C LEU A 43 -7.11 1.69 -3.92
N ARG A 44 -6.88 2.97 -4.24
CA ARG A 44 -7.00 3.45 -5.63
C ARG A 44 -5.65 3.46 -6.31
N ALA A 45 -5.62 2.92 -7.52
CA ALA A 45 -4.47 3.01 -8.41
C ALA A 45 -4.71 4.06 -9.50
N THR A 46 -3.64 4.74 -9.88
CA THR A 46 -3.59 5.63 -11.02
C THR A 46 -2.93 4.90 -12.18
N ARG A 47 -3.58 4.84 -13.34
CA ARG A 47 -2.99 4.26 -14.54
C ARG A 47 -2.22 5.35 -15.29
N VAL A 48 -0.91 5.14 -15.45
CA VAL A 48 -0.04 6.05 -16.21
C VAL A 48 0.53 5.28 -17.38
N GLY A 49 0.00 5.55 -18.58
CA GLY A 49 0.27 4.76 -19.77
C GLY A 49 -0.15 3.30 -19.59
N ASN A 50 0.80 2.38 -19.75
CA ASN A 50 0.55 0.95 -19.54
C ASN A 50 0.80 0.48 -18.10
N ASN A 51 1.32 1.36 -17.24
CA ASN A 51 1.72 1.00 -15.88
C ASN A 51 0.67 1.39 -14.85
N VAL A 52 0.55 0.57 -13.83
CA VAL A 52 -0.26 0.83 -12.64
C VAL A 52 0.65 1.48 -11.60
N CYS A 53 0.27 2.69 -11.18
CA CYS A 53 0.99 3.44 -10.17
C CYS A 53 0.05 3.80 -9.00
N TYR A 54 0.64 4.14 -7.87
CA TYR A 54 -0.05 4.51 -6.64
C TYR A 54 0.50 5.83 -6.15
N GLN A 55 -0.38 6.78 -5.86
CA GLN A 55 0.06 8.03 -5.27
C GLN A 55 0.42 7.80 -3.81
N LYS A 56 1.52 8.39 -3.34
CA LYS A 56 1.96 8.32 -1.94
C LYS A 56 0.85 8.74 -0.97
N LYS A 57 0.13 9.82 -1.30
CA LYS A 57 -1.01 10.30 -0.51
C LYS A 57 -2.12 9.25 -0.36
N GLU A 58 -2.34 8.44 -1.39
CA GLU A 58 -3.39 7.42 -1.34
C GLU A 58 -2.94 6.19 -0.53
N LEU A 59 -1.66 5.82 -0.63
CA LEU A 59 -1.09 4.78 0.24
C LEU A 59 -1.14 5.19 1.72
N LEU A 60 -0.84 6.46 2.03
CA LEU A 60 -0.97 7.01 3.38
C LEU A 60 -2.41 7.00 3.87
N ARG A 61 -3.36 7.45 3.03
CA ARG A 61 -4.79 7.39 3.34
C ARG A 61 -5.27 5.96 3.59
N PHE A 62 -4.79 5.02 2.78
CA PHE A 62 -5.09 3.59 2.96
C PHE A 62 -4.58 3.07 4.31
N LEU A 63 -3.37 3.45 4.71
CA LEU A 63 -2.84 3.10 6.03
C LEU A 63 -3.69 3.68 7.17
N ASP A 64 -4.11 4.95 7.04
CA ASP A 64 -4.97 5.61 8.02
C ASP A 64 -6.31 4.88 8.20
N VAL A 65 -6.96 4.54 7.08
CA VAL A 65 -8.20 3.75 7.07
C VAL A 65 -7.98 2.35 7.67
N LEU A 66 -6.86 1.68 7.35
CA LEU A 66 -6.53 0.38 7.95
C LEU A 66 -6.32 0.50 9.46
N THR A 67 -5.62 1.53 9.93
CA THR A 67 -5.38 1.79 11.34
C THR A 67 -6.68 2.06 12.08
N GLU A 68 -7.58 2.87 11.53
CA GLU A 68 -8.90 3.12 12.10
C GLU A 68 -9.74 1.83 12.16
N HIS A 69 -9.71 1.03 11.09
CA HIS A 69 -10.46 -0.22 11.03
C HIS A 69 -9.88 -1.30 11.96
N GLN A 70 -8.57 -1.32 12.19
CA GLN A 70 -7.95 -2.18 13.21
C GLN A 70 -8.23 -1.68 14.62
N SER A 71 -8.25 -0.36 14.86
CA SER A 71 -8.58 0.21 16.17
C SER A 71 -10.01 -0.15 16.59
N LYS A 72 -10.97 -0.18 15.66
CA LYS A 72 -12.34 -0.64 15.93
C LYS A 72 -12.48 -2.14 16.22
N ASN A 73 -11.51 -2.95 15.80
CA ASN A 73 -11.58 -4.41 15.89
C ASN A 73 -10.66 -5.01 16.98
N ASN A 74 -9.88 -4.17 17.68
CA ASN A 74 -9.16 -4.54 18.89
C ASN A 74 -9.86 -3.94 20.11
N PRO A 75 -10.88 -4.61 20.69
CA PRO A 75 -11.23 -4.36 22.07
C PRO A 75 -10.10 -4.91 22.94
N SER A 76 -9.21 -4.05 23.42
CA SER A 76 -8.27 -4.33 24.51
C SER A 76 -8.05 -2.99 25.20
N GLU A 77 -8.34 -2.78 26.48
CA GLU A 77 -8.71 -3.65 27.61
C GLU A 77 -9.48 -2.77 28.62
#